data_AF-A0A357T955-F1
#
_entry.id   AF-A0A357T955-F1
#
_cell.length_a   1.000
_cell.length_b   1.000
_cell.length_c   1.000
_cell.angle_alpha   90.00
_cell.angle_beta   90.00
_cell.angle_gamma   90.00
#
_symmetry.space_group_name_H-M   'P 1'
#
loop_
_entity.id
_entity.type
_entity.pdbx_description
1 polymer ?
#
loop_
_entity_poly.entity_id
_entity_poly.type
_entity_poly.pdbx_seq_one_letter_code
_entity_poly.pdbx_strand_id
1 'polypeptide(L)'
;MKLDGQRLLQLTKELVAIKSVVGTPEESNVSIKIEEILRSLPYFKKHPEKIFLVENEEDPLGRQSLMVSLEGQKEESKTTVVLIGHIDTVGISDYGDLSPYATNPPLLMEKLKER
;
A
#
# COMPACT_ATOMS: atom_id res chain seq x y z
N MET A 1 -1.69 22.77 -4.97
CA MET A 1 -0.77 21.75 -4.42
C MET A 1 -0.10 21.07 -5.61
N LYS A 2 1.22 21.23 -5.79
CA LYS A 2 1.95 20.44 -6.79
C LYS A 2 2.30 19.10 -6.17
N LEU A 3 2.05 18.02 -6.90
CA LEU A 3 2.59 16.70 -6.55
C LEU A 3 4.12 16.80 -6.62
N ASP A 4 4.79 16.40 -5.54
CA ASP A 4 6.25 16.26 -5.50
C ASP A 4 6.63 14.88 -6.04
N GLY A 5 7.21 14.85 -7.23
CA GLY A 5 7.62 13.61 -7.89
C GLY A 5 8.67 12.82 -7.11
N GLN A 6 9.56 13.49 -6.36
CA GLN A 6 10.56 12.80 -5.54
C GLN A 6 9.89 12.10 -4.35
N ARG A 7 8.96 12.78 -3.68
CA ARG A 7 8.18 12.16 -2.60
C ARG A 7 7.34 11.00 -3.10
N LEU A 8 6.71 11.12 -4.28
CA LEU A 8 5.94 10.04 -4.89
C LEU A 8 6.82 8.82 -5.16
N LEU A 9 7.97 9.02 -5.82
CA LEU A 9 8.92 7.93 -6.10
C LEU A 9 9.41 7.25 -4.81
N GLN A 10 9.70 8.03 -3.78
CA GLN A 10 10.14 7.51 -2.49
C GLN A 10 9.03 6.67 -1.82
N LEU A 11 7.78 7.16 -1.82
CA LEU A 11 6.65 6.39 -1.31
C LEU A 11 6.43 5.10 -2.11
N THR A 12 6.53 5.15 -3.44
CA THR A 12 6.41 3.94 -4.27
C THR A 12 7.49 2.92 -3.92
N LYS A 13 8.74 3.35 -3.73
CA LYS A 13 9.84 2.44 -3.31
C LYS A 13 9.59 1.85 -1.92
N GLU A 14 9.08 2.65 -0.98
CA GLU A 14 8.72 2.19 0.36
C GLU A 14 7.66 1.09 0.32
N LEU A 15 6.62 1.25 -0.50
CA LEU A 15 5.56 0.26 -0.64
C LEU A 15 6.02 -1.00 -1.41
N VAL A 16 6.79 -0.84 -2.49
CA VAL A 16 7.33 -1.98 -3.27
C VAL A 16 8.30 -2.84 -2.46
N ALA A 17 9.00 -2.25 -1.49
CA ALA A 17 9.89 -2.99 -0.59
C ALA A 17 9.13 -3.99 0.31
N ILE A 18 7.83 -3.84 0.45
CA ILE A 18 6.98 -4.73 1.26
C ILE A 18 6.49 -5.86 0.36
N LYS A 19 6.86 -7.08 0.72
CA LYS A 19 6.35 -8.27 0.04
C LYS A 19 4.87 -8.45 0.39
N SER A 20 4.00 -8.33 -0.61
CA SER A 20 2.54 -8.52 -0.49
C SER A 20 2.04 -9.56 -1.49
N VAL A 21 2.68 -10.74 -1.54
CA VAL A 21 2.32 -11.77 -2.52
C VAL A 21 0.96 -12.37 -2.14
N VAL A 22 0.06 -12.45 -3.12
CA VAL A 22 -1.28 -13.01 -2.94
C VAL A 22 -1.22 -14.44 -2.39
N GLY A 23 -2.08 -14.74 -1.42
CA GLY A 23 -2.17 -16.05 -0.79
C GLY A 23 -1.08 -16.35 0.24
N THR A 24 -0.28 -15.35 0.64
CA THR A 24 0.71 -15.52 1.72
C THR A 24 0.32 -14.72 2.96
N PRO A 25 0.77 -15.11 4.16
CA PRO A 25 0.52 -14.34 5.39
C PRO A 25 1.03 -12.88 5.31
N GLU A 26 2.04 -12.64 4.48
CA GLU A 26 2.60 -11.30 4.27
C GLU A 26 1.75 -10.39 3.38
N GLU A 27 0.72 -10.90 2.69
CA GLU A 27 -0.18 -10.12 1.82
C GLU A 27 -0.72 -8.86 2.51
N SER A 28 -1.06 -8.97 3.80
CA SER A 28 -1.60 -7.88 4.62
C SER A 28 -0.55 -6.87 5.11
N ASN A 29 0.76 -7.13 4.98
CA ASN A 29 1.78 -6.22 5.54
C ASN A 29 1.75 -4.83 4.91
N VAL A 30 1.39 -4.76 3.62
CA VAL A 30 1.29 -3.48 2.91
C VAL A 30 0.09 -2.65 3.37
N SER A 31 -1.04 -3.29 3.73
CA SER A 31 -2.20 -2.56 4.28
C SER A 31 -1.86 -1.94 5.64
N ILE A 32 -1.17 -2.69 6.50
CA ILE A 32 -0.67 -2.19 7.80
C ILE A 32 0.22 -0.97 7.58
N LYS A 33 1.15 -1.02 6.59
CA LYS A 33 2.02 0.12 6.31
C LYS A 33 1.25 1.34 5.84
N ILE A 34 0.29 1.16 4.94
CA ILE A 34 -0.55 2.26 4.44
C ILE A 34 -1.35 2.87 5.59
N GLU A 35 -1.90 2.04 6.48
CA GLU A 35 -2.60 2.49 7.68
C GLU A 35 -1.69 3.36 8.58
N GLU A 36 -0.47 2.92 8.87
CA GLU A 36 0.53 3.69 9.63
C GLU A 36 0.80 5.07 9.00
N ILE A 37 1.01 5.09 7.68
CA ILE A 37 1.27 6.32 6.93
C ILE A 37 0.08 7.26 7.06
N LEU A 38 -1.14 6.78 6.85
CA LEU A 38 -2.36 7.58 6.95
C LEU A 38 -2.55 8.11 8.37
N ARG A 39 -2.40 7.28 9.41
CA ARG A 39 -2.50 7.68 10.81
C ARG A 39 -1.44 8.72 11.21
N SER A 40 -0.32 8.80 10.49
CA SER A 40 0.69 9.83 10.71
C SER A 40 0.26 11.22 10.22
N LEU A 41 -0.70 11.31 9.29
CA LEU A 41 -1.11 12.57 8.66
C LEU A 41 -1.94 13.44 9.63
N PRO A 42 -1.78 14.77 9.60
CA PRO A 42 -2.45 15.67 10.54
C PRO A 42 -3.99 15.55 10.58
N TYR A 43 -4.61 15.29 9.43
CA TYR A 43 -6.07 15.10 9.35
C TYR A 43 -6.51 13.86 10.12
N PHE A 44 -5.89 12.71 9.87
CA PHE A 44 -6.27 11.45 10.51
C PHE A 44 -5.81 11.34 11.96
N LYS A 45 -4.81 12.12 12.40
CA LYS A 45 -4.54 12.30 13.83
C LYS A 45 -5.70 12.95 14.58
N LYS A 46 -6.42 13.87 13.92
CA LYS A 46 -7.61 14.53 14.48
C LYS A 46 -8.89 13.71 14.29
N HIS A 47 -8.90 12.86 13.28
CA HIS A 47 -10.05 12.04 12.88
C HIS A 47 -9.66 10.54 12.76
N PRO A 48 -9.19 9.90 13.85
CA PRO A 48 -8.71 8.51 13.80
C PRO A 48 -9.80 7.51 13.43
N GLU A 49 -11.08 7.85 13.66
CA GLU A 49 -12.27 7.06 13.31
C GLU A 49 -12.50 6.94 11.80
N LYS A 50 -11.86 7.81 11.02
CA LYS A 50 -12.00 7.82 9.55
C LYS A 50 -11.12 6.78 8.85
N ILE A 51 -10.33 6.02 9.61
CA ILE A 51 -9.54 4.89 9.13
C ILE A 51 -10.03 3.64 9.86
N PHE A 52 -10.57 2.69 9.12
CA PHE A 52 -11.09 1.45 9.66
C PHE A 52 -10.75 0.26 8.77
N LEU A 53 -10.63 -0.91 9.39
CA LEU A 53 -10.38 -2.19 8.73
C LEU A 53 -11.70 -2.93 8.61
N VAL A 54 -11.93 -3.52 7.45
CA VAL A 54 -13.08 -4.41 7.20
C VAL A 54 -12.53 -5.83 7.09
N GLU A 55 -12.93 -6.67 8.03
CA GLU A 55 -12.57 -8.08 8.10
C GLU A 55 -13.48 -8.92 7.20
N ASN A 56 -12.93 -10.03 6.71
CA ASN A 56 -13.70 -11.12 6.13
C ASN A 56 -13.56 -12.33 7.06
N GLU A 57 -14.62 -12.67 7.79
CA GLU A 57 -14.63 -13.75 8.80
C GLU A 57 -14.28 -15.13 8.21
N GLU A 58 -14.49 -15.31 6.90
CA GLU A 58 -14.21 -16.57 6.20
C GLU A 58 -12.80 -16.61 5.56
N ASP A 59 -12.00 -15.55 5.72
CA ASP A 59 -10.66 -15.50 5.13
C ASP A 59 -9.64 -16.29 5.97
N PRO A 60 -9.05 -17.37 5.44
CA PRO A 60 -8.12 -18.22 6.19
C PRO A 60 -6.79 -17.52 6.52
N LEU A 61 -6.47 -16.42 5.84
CA LEU A 61 -5.28 -15.60 6.09
C LEU A 61 -5.60 -14.36 6.93
N GLY A 62 -6.86 -14.15 7.31
CA GLY A 62 -7.29 -13.00 8.11
C GLY A 62 -7.04 -11.67 7.40
N ARG A 63 -7.14 -11.64 6.07
CA ARG A 63 -6.92 -10.41 5.30
C ARG A 63 -8.01 -9.40 5.56
N GLN A 64 -7.62 -8.13 5.55
CA GLN A 64 -8.48 -7.00 5.87
C GLN A 64 -8.43 -5.95 4.77
N SER A 65 -9.59 -5.38 4.45
CA SER A 65 -9.67 -4.22 3.56
C SER A 65 -9.52 -2.93 4.36
N LEU A 66 -8.54 -2.11 3.99
CA LEU A 66 -8.34 -0.78 4.59
C LEU A 66 -9.30 0.22 3.95
N MET A 67 -10.20 0.77 4.76
CA MET A 67 -11.16 1.80 4.36
C MET A 67 -10.79 3.14 4.98
N VAL A 68 -10.88 4.20 4.16
CA VAL A 68 -10.50 5.55 4.55
C VAL A 68 -11.53 6.53 4.04
N SER A 69 -12.01 7.41 4.92
CA SER A 69 -12.90 8.50 4.55
C SER A 69 -12.22 9.84 4.80
N LEU A 70 -12.31 10.76 3.84
CA LEU A 70 -11.80 12.12 3.98
C LEU A 70 -12.89 13.10 3.61
N GLU A 71 -13.28 13.93 4.57
CA GLU A 71 -14.26 14.97 4.39
C GLU A 71 -13.56 16.31 4.13
N GLY A 72 -13.93 16.95 3.02
CA GLY A 72 -13.43 18.28 2.67
C GLY A 72 -13.91 19.32 3.70
N GLN A 73 -13.00 20.18 4.15
CA GLN A 73 -13.28 21.14 5.23
C GLN A 73 -13.67 22.54 4.75
N LYS A 74 -13.74 22.76 3.43
CA LYS A 74 -14.00 24.10 2.85
C LYS A 74 -15.48 24.50 2.92
N GLU A 75 -16.37 23.59 2.54
CA GLU A 75 -17.82 23.78 2.54
C GLU A 75 -18.50 22.42 2.63
N GLU A 76 -19.76 22.39 3.09
CA GLU A 76 -20.55 21.17 3.12
C GLU A 76 -20.77 20.67 1.68
N SER A 77 -20.44 19.41 1.43
CA SER A 77 -20.58 18.79 0.11
C SER A 77 -21.25 17.43 0.25
N LYS A 78 -22.22 17.15 -0.62
CA LYS A 78 -22.88 15.84 -0.76
C LYS A 78 -22.24 14.97 -1.84
N THR A 79 -21.19 15.46 -2.49
CA THR A 79 -20.48 14.75 -3.56
C THR A 79 -19.33 13.96 -2.97
N THR A 80 -19.28 12.67 -3.28
CA THR A 80 -18.22 11.75 -2.85
C THR A 80 -17.49 11.20 -4.07
N VAL A 81 -16.15 11.18 -3.99
CA VAL A 81 -15.30 10.46 -4.95
C VAL A 81 -14.80 9.20 -4.27
N VAL A 82 -14.98 8.05 -4.90
CA VAL A 82 -14.50 6.75 -4.40
C VAL A 82 -13.25 6.36 -5.17
N LEU A 83 -12.18 6.07 -4.44
CA LEU A 83 -10.92 5.54 -4.98
C LEU A 83 -10.78 4.10 -4.51
N ILE A 84 -10.53 3.19 -5.44
CA ILE A 84 -10.37 1.75 -5.17
C ILE A 84 -9.06 1.31 -5.81
N GLY A 85 -8.31 0.45 -5.12
CA GLY A 85 -7.11 -0.18 -5.62
C GLY A 85 -6.85 -1.49 -4.89
N HIS A 86 -6.03 -2.33 -5.49
CA HIS A 86 -5.51 -3.54 -4.85
C HIS A 86 -4.03 -3.30 -4.49
N ILE A 87 -3.54 -4.02 -3.49
CA ILE A 87 -2.22 -3.84 -2.89
C ILE A 87 -1.40 -5.14 -2.84
N ASP A 88 -2.05 -6.25 -3.17
CA ASP A 88 -1.42 -7.55 -3.40
C ASP A 88 -0.62 -7.55 -4.71
N THR A 89 0.29 -8.50 -4.79
CA THR A 89 1.17 -8.75 -5.93
C THR A 89 1.11 -10.22 -6.31
N VAL A 90 1.48 -10.50 -7.55
CA VAL A 90 1.67 -11.87 -8.03
C VAL A 90 2.92 -12.51 -7.40
N GLY A 91 3.04 -13.83 -7.54
CA GLY A 91 4.23 -14.57 -7.14
C GLY A 91 5.51 -14.06 -7.81
N ILE A 92 6.64 -14.17 -7.11
CA ILE A 92 7.94 -13.70 -7.58
C ILE A 92 8.81 -14.78 -8.24
N SER A 93 8.27 -15.99 -8.44
CA SER A 93 9.02 -17.12 -9.01
C SER A 93 9.54 -16.87 -10.42
N ASP A 94 8.85 -16.01 -11.18
CA ASP A 94 9.19 -15.70 -12.57
C ASP A 94 10.54 -14.95 -12.70
N TYR A 95 11.05 -14.40 -11.59
CA TYR A 95 12.40 -13.83 -11.52
C TYR A 95 13.51 -14.90 -11.46
N GLY A 96 13.19 -16.18 -11.25
CA GLY A 96 14.18 -17.26 -11.10
C GLY A 96 15.17 -16.95 -9.97
N ASP A 97 16.47 -17.05 -10.24
CA ASP A 97 17.52 -16.73 -9.24
C ASP A 97 17.53 -15.26 -8.80
N LEU A 98 16.79 -14.38 -9.49
CA LEU A 98 16.63 -12.97 -9.10
C LEU A 98 15.47 -12.73 -8.15
N SER A 99 14.68 -13.75 -7.80
CA SER A 99 13.56 -13.65 -6.84
C SER A 99 13.92 -12.93 -5.54
N PRO A 100 15.11 -13.12 -4.92
CA PRO A 100 15.49 -12.39 -3.70
C PRO A 100 15.53 -10.86 -3.86
N TYR A 101 15.59 -10.35 -5.08
CA TYR A 101 15.69 -8.92 -5.37
C TYR A 101 14.37 -8.31 -5.87
N ALA A 102 13.29 -9.10 -6.00
CA ALA A 102 12.03 -8.69 -6.64
C ALA A 102 11.40 -7.43 -6.01
N THR A 103 11.56 -7.24 -4.70
CA THR A 103 11.03 -6.08 -3.95
C THR A 103 12.02 -4.91 -3.84
N ASN A 104 13.20 -5.00 -4.49
CA ASN A 104 14.21 -3.94 -4.49
C ASN A 104 14.52 -3.51 -5.93
N PRO A 105 13.73 -2.59 -6.52
CA PRO A 105 13.87 -2.23 -7.93
C PRO A 105 15.28 -1.74 -8.34
N PRO A 106 15.98 -0.88 -7.54
CA PRO A 106 17.36 -0.50 -7.87
C PRO A 106 18.32 -1.70 -7.91
N LEU A 107 18.27 -2.60 -6.91
CA LEU A 107 19.15 -3.75 -6.85
C LEU A 107 18.82 -4.78 -7.94
N LEU A 108 17.54 -5.01 -8.20
CA LEU A 108 17.07 -5.86 -9.29
C LEU A 108 17.59 -5.36 -10.64
N MET A 109 17.56 -4.04 -10.88
CA MET A 109 18.09 -3.45 -12.11
C MET A 109 19.58 -3.71 -12.28
N GLU A 110 20.38 -3.60 -11.22
CA GLU A 110 21.81 -3.93 -11.29
C GLU A 110 22.03 -5.43 -11.57
N LYS A 111 21.28 -6.30 -10.90
CA LYS A 111 21.38 -7.75 -11.08
C LYS A 111 20.92 -8.23 -12.46
N LEU A 112 20.01 -7.52 -13.11
CA LEU A 112 19.60 -7.78 -14.48
C LEU A 112 20.69 -7.47 -15.50
N LYS A 113 21.60 -6.50 -15.23
CA LYS A 113 22.72 -6.15 -16.11
C LYS A 113 23.88 -7.15 -16.03
N GLU A 114 23.95 -7.93 -14.95
CA GLU A 114 24.95 -8.99 -14.77
C GLU A 114 24.60 -10.26 -15.57
N ARG A 115 23.45 -10.27 -16.27
CA ARG A 115 22.99 -11.34 -17.17
C ARG A 115 23.20 -10.95 -18.63
#